data_AF-A0AAJ0WCF2-F1
#
_entry.id   AF-A0AAJ0WCF2-F1
#
_cell.length_a   1.000
_cell.length_b   1.000
_cell.length_c   1.000
_cell.angle_alpha   90.00
_cell.angle_beta   90.00
_cell.angle_gamma   90.00
#
_symmetry.space_group_name_H-M   'P 1'
#
loop_
_entity.id
_entity.type
_entity.pdbx_description
1 polymer ?
#
loop_
_entity_poly.entity_id
_entity_poly.type
_entity_poly.pdbx_seq_one_letter_code
_entity_poly.pdbx_strand_id
1 'polypeptide(L)'
;MTIRLFTLLFLFTISTSVFSQTNATSSTSANKSSAENASQDIYIKILWLESNGIVQLNTNYIKTLTDQQRAALGYIATDVSSECNWDGVKKADGSNLKCRFLWALHLGYQCSDMHLSFLRKWFKEDTKVLERLQYCNKTESSAKIQDHFIEVKMLTTNDTIKILYSAVGEDLDKQKTWSWQEESTYSFTKTGIKQINRKNINGEYN
;
A
#
# COMPACT_ATOMS: atom_id res chain seq x y z
N MET A 1 7.06 11.03 -59.48
CA MET A 1 6.20 11.34 -60.64
C MET A 1 6.06 10.06 -61.43
N THR A 2 4.90 9.48 -61.72
CA THR A 2 3.51 9.96 -61.75
C THR A 2 2.61 8.73 -61.64
N ILE A 3 1.53 8.91 -60.89
CA ILE A 3 0.37 8.03 -60.77
C ILE A 3 -0.22 7.73 -62.16
N ARG A 4 -0.65 6.48 -62.41
CA ARG A 4 -1.72 6.21 -63.38
C ARG A 4 -2.84 5.39 -62.77
N LEU A 5 -3.98 6.06 -62.82
CA LEU A 5 -5.33 5.71 -62.46
C LEU A 5 -5.87 4.65 -63.44
N PHE A 6 -6.49 3.58 -62.93
CA PHE A 6 -7.37 2.72 -63.72
C PHE A 6 -8.71 2.61 -63.00
N THR A 7 -9.71 3.26 -63.61
CA THR A 7 -11.14 3.16 -63.34
C THR A 7 -11.69 1.81 -63.78
N LEU A 8 -12.50 1.16 -62.94
CA LEU A 8 -13.50 0.18 -63.39
C LEU A 8 -14.81 0.39 -62.61
N LEU A 9 -15.87 0.77 -63.35
CA LEU A 9 -17.26 0.70 -62.93
C LEU A 9 -17.74 -0.76 -62.98
N PHE A 10 -18.54 -1.21 -62.01
CA PHE A 10 -19.54 -2.27 -62.25
C PHE A 10 -20.73 -2.19 -61.28
N LEU A 11 -21.86 -1.77 -61.86
CA LEU A 11 -23.26 -2.22 -61.73
C LEU A 11 -23.85 -2.68 -60.38
N PHE A 12 -24.84 -1.90 -59.95
CA PHE A 12 -26.21 -2.27 -59.55
C PHE A 12 -26.52 -3.72 -59.13
N THR A 13 -26.94 -3.88 -57.87
CA THR A 13 -28.03 -4.80 -57.50
C THR A 13 -28.94 -4.16 -56.45
N ILE A 14 -30.19 -3.97 -56.82
CA ILE A 14 -31.30 -3.54 -55.97
C ILE A 14 -31.84 -4.80 -55.30
N SER A 15 -31.85 -4.85 -53.98
CA SER A 15 -32.61 -5.84 -53.21
C SER A 15 -33.66 -5.11 -52.38
N THR A 16 -34.91 -5.19 -52.85
CA THR A 16 -36.10 -4.78 -52.12
C THR A 16 -36.36 -5.74 -50.97
N SER A 17 -36.55 -5.21 -49.76
CA SER A 17 -37.37 -5.87 -48.74
C SER A 17 -38.31 -4.84 -48.15
N VAL A 18 -39.60 -5.14 -48.31
CA VAL A 18 -40.73 -4.47 -47.68
C VAL A 18 -40.99 -5.23 -46.38
N PHE A 19 -41.08 -4.57 -45.22
CA PHE A 19 -42.28 -4.58 -44.35
C PHE A 19 -42.10 -3.78 -43.04
N SER A 20 -43.16 -3.03 -42.74
CA SER A 20 -43.67 -2.54 -41.45
C SER A 20 -42.84 -1.67 -40.50
N GLN A 21 -43.37 -0.46 -40.33
CA GLN A 21 -43.29 0.32 -39.10
C GLN A 21 -44.19 -0.31 -38.02
N THR A 22 -43.72 -0.39 -36.78
CA THR A 22 -44.52 -0.02 -35.60
C THR A 22 -43.62 0.23 -34.39
N ASN A 23 -43.73 1.46 -33.91
CA ASN A 23 -43.64 1.98 -32.54
C ASN A 23 -42.37 1.80 -31.70
N ALA A 24 -41.85 2.97 -31.35
CA ALA A 24 -40.88 3.24 -30.31
C ALA A 24 -41.26 2.66 -28.95
N THR A 25 -40.27 2.12 -28.26
CA THR A 25 -40.17 2.21 -26.80
C THR A 25 -38.68 2.28 -26.44
N SER A 26 -38.26 3.48 -26.05
CA SER A 26 -37.08 3.81 -25.22
C SER A 26 -36.05 2.69 -24.98
N SER A 27 -34.97 2.70 -25.76
CA SER A 27 -33.73 2.00 -25.43
C SER A 27 -33.09 2.66 -24.21
N THR A 28 -33.29 2.00 -23.07
CA THR A 28 -32.56 2.25 -21.83
C THR A 28 -31.06 2.17 -22.13
N SER A 29 -30.35 3.23 -21.77
CA SER A 29 -28.90 3.36 -21.87
C SER A 29 -28.22 2.11 -21.33
N ALA A 30 -27.54 1.38 -22.21
CA ALA A 30 -26.61 0.33 -21.82
C ALA A 30 -25.46 0.99 -21.04
N ASN A 31 -25.55 0.95 -19.71
CA ASN A 31 -24.44 1.32 -18.83
C ASN A 31 -23.35 0.26 -18.96
N LYS A 32 -22.43 0.50 -19.91
CA LYS A 32 -21.10 -0.09 -19.92
C LYS A 32 -20.15 0.90 -19.25
N SER A 33 -19.97 0.71 -17.95
CA SER A 33 -18.88 1.27 -17.15
C SER A 33 -18.71 0.33 -15.93
N SER A 34 -18.30 -0.92 -16.16
CA SER A 34 -16.90 -1.35 -16.02
C SER A 34 -16.30 -1.02 -14.66
N ALA A 35 -16.45 -1.97 -13.73
CA ALA A 35 -15.32 -2.59 -13.04
C ALA A 35 -14.15 -1.67 -12.66
N GLU A 36 -14.34 -0.83 -11.65
CA GLU A 36 -13.20 -0.16 -10.98
C GLU A 36 -13.17 -0.37 -9.45
N ASN A 37 -14.10 -1.15 -8.87
CA ASN A 37 -14.15 -1.37 -7.41
C ASN A 37 -14.13 -2.83 -6.92
N ALA A 38 -13.80 -3.81 -7.78
CA ALA A 38 -13.81 -5.23 -7.40
C ALA A 38 -12.48 -5.78 -6.82
N SER A 39 -11.48 -4.93 -6.53
CA SER A 39 -10.13 -5.36 -6.13
C SER A 39 -9.78 -5.17 -4.63
N GLN A 40 -10.66 -4.51 -3.86
CA GLN A 40 -10.38 -4.20 -2.44
C GLN A 40 -10.77 -5.33 -1.47
N ASP A 41 -11.69 -6.23 -1.85
CA ASP A 41 -12.27 -7.25 -0.95
C ASP A 41 -11.32 -8.41 -0.57
N ILE A 42 -10.17 -8.52 -1.24
CA ILE A 42 -9.19 -9.60 -0.97
C ILE A 42 -8.18 -9.16 0.11
N TYR A 43 -8.08 -7.87 0.39
CA TYR A 43 -7.11 -7.36 1.35
C TYR A 43 -7.64 -7.43 2.78
N ILE A 44 -6.79 -7.92 3.66
CA ILE A 44 -7.08 -7.95 5.09
C ILE A 44 -6.59 -6.64 5.70
N LYS A 45 -7.48 -5.89 6.34
CA LYS A 45 -7.09 -4.69 7.10
C LYS A 45 -6.29 -5.10 8.34
N ILE A 46 -5.10 -4.53 8.46
CA ILE A 46 -4.16 -4.77 9.55
C ILE A 46 -4.24 -3.65 10.60
N LEU A 47 -4.34 -2.42 10.11
CA LEU A 47 -4.41 -1.19 10.90
C LEU A 47 -5.33 -0.20 10.20
N TRP A 48 -6.17 0.52 10.95
CA TRP A 48 -6.95 1.63 10.41
C TRP A 48 -7.19 2.72 11.46
N LEU A 49 -7.24 3.98 11.03
CA LEU A 49 -7.61 5.12 11.84
C LEU A 49 -9.14 5.23 11.85
N GLU A 50 -9.75 5.23 13.03
CA GLU A 50 -11.18 5.47 13.19
C GLU A 50 -11.51 6.96 13.12
N SER A 51 -12.79 7.27 12.92
CA SER A 51 -13.28 8.67 12.82
C SER A 51 -13.04 9.51 14.08
N ASN A 52 -12.86 8.85 15.23
CA ASN A 52 -12.49 9.50 16.49
C ASN A 52 -10.98 9.76 16.65
N GLY A 53 -10.18 9.50 15.61
CA GLY A 53 -8.73 9.70 15.60
C GLY A 53 -7.94 8.61 16.31
N ILE A 54 -8.57 7.49 16.71
CA ILE A 54 -7.88 6.39 17.38
C ILE A 54 -7.48 5.33 16.35
N VAL A 55 -6.20 4.95 16.36
CA VAL A 55 -5.72 3.85 15.53
C VAL A 55 -6.21 2.51 16.11
N GLN A 56 -6.78 1.68 15.24
CA GLN A 56 -7.18 0.32 15.52
C GLN A 56 -6.20 -0.67 14.89
N LEU A 57 -6.00 -1.79 15.57
CA LEU A 57 -5.19 -2.90 15.08
C LEU A 57 -6.07 -4.15 14.98
N ASN A 58 -5.94 -4.90 13.90
CA ASN A 58 -6.53 -6.22 13.78
C ASN A 58 -5.76 -7.24 14.62
N THR A 59 -5.84 -7.11 15.94
CA THR A 59 -5.01 -7.87 16.89
C THR A 59 -5.19 -9.38 16.76
N ASN A 60 -6.41 -9.84 16.43
CA ASN A 60 -6.68 -11.26 16.21
C ASN A 60 -5.93 -11.78 14.98
N TYR A 61 -5.94 -11.05 13.87
CA TYR A 61 -5.21 -11.45 12.67
C TYR A 61 -3.69 -11.32 12.85
N ILE A 62 -3.23 -10.26 13.52
CA ILE A 62 -1.80 -10.01 13.78
C ILE A 62 -1.15 -11.20 14.52
N LYS A 63 -1.87 -11.84 15.45
CA LYS A 63 -1.39 -13.04 16.16
C LYS A 63 -1.19 -14.27 15.27
N THR A 64 -1.80 -14.27 14.08
CA THR A 64 -1.71 -15.38 13.11
C THR A 64 -0.67 -15.15 12.01
N LEU A 65 -0.04 -13.97 11.99
CA LEU A 65 0.92 -13.61 10.94
C LEU A 65 2.12 -14.55 10.95
N THR A 66 2.52 -14.97 9.74
CA THR A 66 3.81 -15.62 9.55
C THR A 66 4.94 -14.63 9.75
N ASP A 67 6.15 -15.14 9.99
CA ASP A 67 7.32 -14.27 10.13
C ASP A 67 7.62 -13.47 8.84
N GLN A 68 7.31 -14.00 7.65
CA GLN A 68 7.43 -13.26 6.39
C GLN A 68 6.50 -12.05 6.36
N GLN A 69 5.24 -12.24 6.77
CA GLN A 69 4.26 -11.15 6.85
C GLN A 69 4.66 -10.12 7.91
N ARG A 70 5.15 -10.59 9.07
CA ARG A 70 5.70 -9.72 10.12
C ARG A 70 6.89 -8.91 9.62
N ALA A 71 7.78 -9.51 8.82
CA ALA A 71 8.93 -8.81 8.24
C ALA A 71 8.50 -7.73 7.25
N ALA A 72 7.54 -8.03 6.36
CA ALA A 72 7.02 -7.05 5.41
C ALA A 72 6.34 -5.86 6.12
N LEU A 73 5.49 -6.13 7.12
CA LEU A 73 4.80 -5.10 7.90
C LEU A 73 5.77 -4.31 8.80
N GLY A 74 6.73 -4.99 9.43
CA GLY A 74 7.75 -4.35 10.27
C GLY A 74 8.67 -3.42 9.47
N TYR A 75 8.99 -3.79 8.22
CA TYR A 75 9.80 -2.94 7.36
C TYR A 75 9.09 -1.62 7.02
N ILE A 76 7.81 -1.63 6.61
CA ILE A 76 7.09 -0.38 6.34
C ILE A 76 6.89 0.46 7.61
N ALA A 77 6.74 -0.18 8.76
CA ALA A 77 6.61 0.48 10.06
C ALA A 77 7.96 1.04 10.59
N THR A 78 9.05 0.84 9.86
CA THR A 78 10.33 1.51 10.15
C THR A 78 10.29 2.97 9.74
N ASP A 79 9.67 3.26 8.59
CA ASP A 79 9.59 4.62 8.02
C ASP A 79 8.36 5.38 8.51
N VAL A 80 7.21 4.69 8.63
CA VAL A 80 5.96 5.31 9.05
C VAL A 80 5.67 4.93 10.49
N SER A 81 5.59 5.95 11.33
CA SER A 81 5.41 5.79 12.77
C SER A 81 3.94 5.50 13.10
N SER A 82 3.69 4.80 14.19
CA SER A 82 2.34 4.66 14.74
C SER A 82 2.44 4.72 16.25
N GLU A 83 1.86 5.76 16.86
CA GLU A 83 1.68 5.89 18.31
C GLU A 83 2.92 5.41 19.09
N CYS A 84 4.06 6.07 18.89
CA CYS A 84 5.35 5.72 19.45
C CYS A 84 5.66 6.56 20.69
N ASN A 85 5.66 5.91 21.86
CA ASN A 85 5.86 6.56 23.16
C ASN A 85 7.04 5.93 23.90
N TRP A 86 7.74 6.70 24.73
CA TRP A 86 8.76 6.15 25.61
C TRP A 86 8.14 5.22 26.65
N ASP A 87 8.68 4.02 26.77
CA ASP A 87 8.29 3.08 27.81
C ASP A 87 8.98 3.46 29.11
N GLY A 88 8.31 4.30 29.91
CA GLY A 88 8.87 4.98 31.06
C GLY A 88 9.68 6.22 30.69
N VAL A 89 10.69 6.56 31.50
CA VAL A 89 11.58 7.71 31.23
C VAL A 89 12.42 7.41 29.98
N LYS A 90 12.50 8.36 29.05
CA LYS A 90 13.35 8.26 27.85
C LYS A 90 14.79 7.94 28.26
N LYS A 91 15.32 6.81 27.76
CA LYS A 91 16.73 6.45 27.96
C LYS A 91 17.64 7.34 27.12
N ALA A 92 18.88 7.52 27.56
CA ALA A 92 19.87 8.33 26.85
C ALA A 92 20.14 7.84 25.41
N ASP A 93 20.08 6.52 25.18
CA ASP A 93 20.23 5.88 23.87
C ASP A 93 18.90 5.78 23.08
N GLY A 94 17.80 6.23 23.68
CA GLY A 94 16.44 6.10 23.15
C GLY A 94 16.04 4.65 22.86
N SER A 95 16.58 3.64 23.55
CA SER A 95 16.30 2.23 23.27
C SER A 95 14.90 1.76 23.70
N ASN A 96 14.13 2.59 24.41
CA ASN A 96 12.79 2.29 24.92
C ASN A 96 11.66 3.00 24.16
N LEU A 97 11.84 3.34 22.88
CA LEU A 97 10.77 3.90 22.07
C LEU A 97 9.79 2.80 21.62
N LYS A 98 8.61 2.76 22.23
CA LYS A 98 7.59 1.74 22.00
C LYS A 98 6.55 2.23 21.02
N CYS A 99 6.60 1.68 19.81
CA CYS A 99 5.57 1.89 18.79
C CYS A 99 4.50 0.80 18.90
N ARG A 100 3.23 1.20 18.96
CA ARG A 100 2.12 0.26 19.19
C ARG A 100 2.05 -0.83 18.11
N PHE A 101 2.26 -0.49 16.84
CA PHE A 101 2.21 -1.47 15.76
C PHE A 101 3.40 -2.44 15.78
N LEU A 102 4.64 -1.95 15.95
CA LEU A 102 5.82 -2.81 16.11
C LEU A 102 5.70 -3.75 17.32
N TRP A 103 5.13 -3.25 18.42
CA TRP A 103 4.87 -4.06 19.61
C TRP A 103 3.86 -5.18 19.32
N ALA A 104 2.77 -4.87 18.61
CA ALA A 104 1.78 -5.87 18.20
C ALA A 104 2.36 -6.93 17.25
N LEU A 105 3.32 -6.55 16.40
CA LEU A 105 4.07 -7.47 15.54
C LEU A 105 5.13 -8.29 16.30
N HIS A 106 5.26 -8.11 17.62
CA HIS A 106 6.31 -8.71 18.46
C HIS A 106 7.71 -8.43 17.91
N LEU A 107 7.99 -7.20 17.50
CA LEU A 107 9.30 -6.77 16.98
C LEU A 107 10.10 -5.91 17.98
N GLY A 108 9.57 -5.69 19.18
CA GLY A 108 10.22 -4.91 20.23
C GLY A 108 10.11 -3.40 20.02
N TYR A 109 11.09 -2.65 20.53
CA TYR A 109 11.15 -1.19 20.42
C TYR A 109 11.66 -0.75 19.04
N GLN A 110 11.27 0.44 18.59
CA GLN A 110 11.68 0.99 17.30
C GLN A 110 13.21 1.09 17.22
N CYS A 111 13.76 0.62 16.11
CA CYS A 111 15.21 0.58 15.86
C CYS A 111 16.04 -0.18 16.91
N SER A 112 15.42 -1.03 17.75
CA SER A 112 16.16 -1.89 18.67
C SER A 112 16.86 -3.05 17.94
N ASP A 113 17.79 -3.71 18.62
CA ASP A 113 18.45 -4.91 18.08
C ASP A 113 17.44 -6.01 17.75
N MET A 114 16.41 -6.20 18.57
CA MET A 114 15.33 -7.16 18.28
C MET A 114 14.62 -6.82 16.96
N HIS A 115 14.27 -5.55 16.77
CA HIS A 115 13.62 -5.09 15.55
C HIS A 115 14.52 -5.26 14.32
N LEU A 116 15.72 -4.68 14.36
CA LEU A 116 16.62 -4.61 13.21
C LEU A 116 17.22 -5.97 12.88
N SER A 117 17.56 -6.81 13.85
CA SER A 117 18.06 -8.16 13.59
C SER A 117 16.99 -9.06 12.96
N PHE A 118 15.72 -8.93 13.39
CA PHE A 118 14.61 -9.65 12.77
C PHE A 118 14.47 -9.25 11.29
N LEU A 119 14.44 -7.95 10.99
CA LEU A 119 14.33 -7.47 9.61
C LEU A 119 15.54 -7.89 8.76
N ARG A 120 16.77 -7.68 9.24
CA ARG A 120 18.00 -8.06 8.52
C ARG A 120 18.08 -9.56 8.25
N LYS A 121 17.60 -10.40 9.18
CA LYS A 121 17.53 -11.85 8.98
C LYS A 121 16.62 -12.22 7.81
N TRP A 122 15.45 -11.59 7.71
CA TRP A 122 14.47 -11.89 6.66
C TRP A 122 14.85 -11.28 5.31
N PHE A 123 15.37 -10.05 5.30
CA PHE A 123 15.82 -9.33 4.10
C PHE A 123 17.29 -9.58 3.75
N LYS A 124 17.90 -10.67 4.24
CA LYS A 124 19.36 -10.94 4.13
C LYS A 124 19.92 -10.94 2.71
N GLU A 125 19.06 -11.12 1.70
CA GLU A 125 19.43 -11.14 0.28
C GLU A 125 18.94 -9.90 -0.49
N ASP A 126 18.33 -8.94 0.19
CA ASP A 126 17.83 -7.69 -0.40
C ASP A 126 18.74 -6.54 0.01
N THR A 127 19.80 -6.31 -0.76
CA THR A 127 20.83 -5.32 -0.43
C THR A 127 20.25 -3.91 -0.30
N LYS A 128 19.25 -3.54 -1.11
CA LYS A 128 18.61 -2.22 -1.06
C LYS A 128 17.86 -2.02 0.25
N VAL A 129 17.11 -3.03 0.69
CA VAL A 129 16.45 -2.97 2.00
C VAL A 129 17.48 -2.92 3.12
N LEU A 130 18.54 -3.73 3.05
CA LEU A 130 19.59 -3.75 4.06
C LEU A 130 20.32 -2.40 4.19
N GLU A 131 20.60 -1.72 3.07
CA GLU A 131 21.18 -0.38 3.04
C GLU A 131 20.26 0.63 3.75
N ARG A 132 18.95 0.60 3.48
CA ARG A 132 17.98 1.48 4.15
C ARG A 132 17.89 1.20 5.66
N LEU A 133 17.94 -0.06 6.06
CA LEU A 133 17.92 -0.48 7.47
C LEU A 133 19.19 -0.09 8.27
N GLN A 134 20.20 0.50 7.62
CA GLN A 134 21.32 1.14 8.34
C GLN A 134 20.88 2.47 8.96
N TYR A 135 19.89 3.14 8.36
CA TYR A 135 19.41 4.46 8.77
C TYR A 135 18.01 4.33 9.37
N CYS A 136 17.94 3.82 10.61
CA CYS A 136 16.67 3.72 11.35
C CYS A 136 16.54 4.92 12.29
N ASN A 137 15.71 5.89 11.89
CA ASN A 137 15.41 7.06 12.71
C ASN A 137 14.27 6.75 13.69
N LYS A 138 14.39 7.29 14.90
CA LYS A 138 13.36 7.18 15.95
C LYS A 138 12.52 8.45 15.94
N THR A 139 11.21 8.30 15.73
CA THR A 139 10.26 9.42 15.72
C THR A 139 9.19 9.15 16.78
N GLU A 140 9.32 9.85 17.92
CA GLU A 140 8.33 9.81 19.00
C GLU A 140 7.07 10.62 18.65
N SER A 141 5.93 10.29 19.25
CA SER A 141 4.64 10.93 18.95
C SER A 141 4.55 12.43 19.30
N SER A 142 5.51 12.98 20.05
CA SER A 142 5.62 14.42 20.30
C SER A 142 6.62 15.12 19.38
N ALA A 143 7.17 14.43 18.38
CA ALA A 143 8.07 15.02 17.40
C ALA A 143 7.36 16.08 16.56
N LYS A 144 8.09 17.12 16.16
CA LYS A 144 7.56 18.21 15.32
C LYS A 144 7.27 17.79 13.89
N ILE A 145 8.01 16.79 13.41
CA ILE A 145 7.84 16.19 12.10
C ILE A 145 7.51 14.73 12.34
N GLN A 146 6.33 14.30 11.91
CA GLN A 146 5.90 12.92 12.10
C GLN A 146 5.04 12.44 10.94
N ASP A 147 5.17 11.14 10.67
CA ASP A 147 4.40 10.39 9.71
C ASP A 147 3.57 9.34 10.46
N HIS A 148 2.29 9.21 10.13
CA HIS A 148 1.42 8.21 10.72
C HIS A 148 0.51 7.51 9.72
N PHE A 149 0.28 6.22 9.97
CA PHE A 149 -0.63 5.41 9.16
C PHE A 149 -2.09 5.84 9.36
N ILE A 150 -2.82 5.96 8.25
CA ILE A 150 -4.28 6.01 8.23
C ILE A 150 -4.83 4.60 8.05
N GLU A 151 -4.29 3.83 7.11
CA GLU A 151 -4.76 2.48 6.84
C GLU A 151 -3.61 1.62 6.34
N VAL A 152 -3.55 0.37 6.78
CA VAL A 152 -2.65 -0.66 6.26
C VAL A 152 -3.49 -1.88 5.94
N LYS A 153 -3.43 -2.35 4.70
CA LYS A 153 -4.01 -3.63 4.29
C LYS A 153 -2.96 -4.52 3.67
N MET A 154 -3.15 -5.82 3.83
CA MET A 154 -2.23 -6.82 3.31
C MET A 154 -3.00 -7.90 2.54
N LEU A 155 -2.45 -8.29 1.40
CA LEU A 155 -2.83 -9.46 0.64
C LEU A 155 -1.64 -10.42 0.62
N THR A 156 -1.88 -11.70 0.83
CA THR A 156 -0.84 -12.73 0.72
C THR A 156 -1.31 -13.81 -0.25
N THR A 157 -0.49 -14.10 -1.25
CA THR A 157 -0.64 -15.25 -2.14
C THR A 157 0.39 -16.32 -1.76
N ASN A 158 0.52 -17.38 -2.55
CA ASN A 158 1.44 -18.50 -2.24
C ASN A 158 2.90 -18.06 -2.08
N ASP A 159 3.33 -17.03 -2.79
CA ASP A 159 4.73 -16.61 -2.90
C ASP A 159 4.94 -15.08 -2.82
N THR A 160 3.85 -14.30 -2.72
CA THR A 160 3.93 -12.84 -2.62
C THR A 160 3.14 -12.28 -1.45
N ILE A 161 3.68 -11.23 -0.84
CA ILE A 161 2.98 -10.36 0.10
C ILE A 161 2.85 -9.01 -0.58
N LYS A 162 1.63 -8.48 -0.64
CA LYS A 162 1.38 -7.12 -1.10
C LYS A 162 0.81 -6.31 0.06
N ILE A 163 1.40 -5.16 0.34
CA ILE A 163 0.93 -4.21 1.33
C ILE A 163 0.49 -2.94 0.62
N LEU A 164 -0.73 -2.52 0.88
CA LEU A 164 -1.26 -1.22 0.48
C LEU A 164 -1.47 -0.41 1.76
N TYR A 165 -0.90 0.79 1.83
CA TYR A 165 -1.13 1.67 2.96
C TYR A 165 -1.38 3.11 2.53
N SER A 166 -2.13 3.83 3.35
CA SER A 166 -2.24 5.29 3.32
C SER A 166 -1.63 5.85 4.60
N ALA A 167 -0.99 7.00 4.46
CA ALA A 167 -0.36 7.70 5.56
C ALA A 167 -0.47 9.21 5.35
N VAL A 168 -0.34 9.93 6.46
CA VAL A 168 -0.21 11.37 6.49
C VAL A 168 1.00 11.74 7.29
N GLY A 169 1.61 12.86 6.94
CA GLY A 169 2.64 13.46 7.76
C GLY A 169 2.41 14.94 7.94
N GLU A 170 3.03 15.46 8.98
CA GLU A 170 2.90 16.85 9.39
C GLU A 170 4.26 17.41 9.83
N ASP A 171 4.48 18.68 9.51
CA ASP A 171 5.56 19.50 10.04
C ASP A 171 4.90 20.64 10.83
N LEU A 172 4.85 20.48 12.15
CA LEU A 172 4.22 21.43 13.06
C LEU A 172 4.95 22.78 13.10
N ASP A 173 6.24 22.80 12.80
CA ASP A 173 7.02 24.04 12.79
C ASP A 173 6.72 24.85 11.52
N LYS A 174 6.48 24.18 10.39
CA LYS A 174 6.13 24.83 9.11
C LYS A 174 4.64 24.89 8.81
N GLN A 175 3.79 24.32 9.66
CA GLN A 175 2.35 24.16 9.43
C GLN A 175 2.04 23.49 8.08
N LYS A 176 2.82 22.47 7.71
CA LYS A 176 2.65 21.73 6.45
C LYS A 176 2.14 20.35 6.72
N THR A 177 1.38 19.82 5.76
CA THR A 177 0.88 18.45 5.81
C THR A 177 1.06 17.76 4.47
N TRP A 178 1.27 16.46 4.48
CA TRP A 178 1.28 15.67 3.26
C TRP A 178 0.51 14.39 3.51
N SER A 179 0.00 13.82 2.43
CA SER A 179 -0.62 12.51 2.47
C SER A 179 -0.12 11.69 1.31
N TRP A 180 -0.02 10.39 1.50
CA TRP A 180 0.32 9.50 0.41
C TRP A 180 -0.28 8.12 0.56
N GLN A 181 -0.40 7.45 -0.58
CA GLN A 181 -0.69 6.04 -0.67
C GLN A 181 0.48 5.31 -1.29
N GLU A 182 0.83 4.15 -0.74
CA GLU A 182 1.90 3.32 -1.25
C GLU A 182 1.45 1.86 -1.38
N GLU A 183 1.84 1.25 -2.49
CA GLU A 183 1.81 -0.20 -2.67
C GLU A 183 3.25 -0.73 -2.67
N SER A 184 3.51 -1.69 -1.79
CA SER A 184 4.77 -2.43 -1.72
C SER A 184 4.50 -3.92 -1.93
N THR A 185 5.23 -4.55 -2.85
CA THR A 185 5.13 -5.99 -3.14
C THR A 185 6.43 -6.68 -2.78
N TYR A 186 6.31 -7.83 -2.13
CA TYR A 186 7.41 -8.65 -1.68
C TYR A 186 7.27 -10.08 -2.21
N SER A 187 8.37 -10.66 -2.69
CA SER A 187 8.46 -12.11 -2.86
C SER A 187 9.03 -12.74 -1.59
N PHE A 188 8.59 -13.93 -1.23
CA PHE A 188 9.10 -14.62 -0.05
C PHE A 188 9.33 -16.11 -0.26
N THR A 189 10.25 -16.64 0.55
CA THR A 189 10.55 -18.06 0.67
C THR A 189 10.37 -18.50 2.12
N LYS A 190 10.71 -19.76 2.43
CA LYS A 190 10.75 -20.24 3.82
C LYS A 190 11.76 -19.48 4.69
N THR A 191 12.79 -18.85 4.11
CA THR A 191 13.94 -18.32 4.86
C THR A 191 14.31 -16.88 4.52
N GLY A 192 13.52 -16.19 3.70
CA GLY A 192 13.81 -14.83 3.29
C GLY A 192 12.68 -14.16 2.54
N ILE A 193 12.78 -12.84 2.42
CA ILE A 193 11.85 -11.95 1.72
C ILE A 193 12.65 -10.89 0.94
N LYS A 194 12.12 -10.43 -0.19
CA LYS A 194 12.68 -9.34 -1.00
C LYS A 194 11.58 -8.39 -1.43
N GLN A 195 11.83 -7.08 -1.36
CA GLN A 195 10.95 -6.07 -1.94
C GLN A 195 11.16 -6.05 -3.45
N ILE A 196 10.16 -6.51 -4.21
CA ILE A 196 10.25 -6.61 -5.68
C ILE A 196 9.57 -5.43 -6.39
N ASN A 197 8.69 -4.70 -5.70
CA ASN A 197 8.07 -3.49 -6.21
C ASN A 197 7.73 -2.52 -5.07
N ARG A 198 7.82 -1.22 -5.35
CA ARG A 198 7.37 -0.14 -4.48
C ARG A 198 6.85 1.00 -5.35
N LYS A 199 5.59 1.39 -5.15
CA LYS A 199 4.94 2.44 -5.94
C LYS A 199 4.20 3.41 -5.01
N ASN A 200 4.54 4.69 -5.12
CA ASN A 200 3.69 5.76 -4.61
C ASN A 200 2.49 5.88 -5.58
N ILE A 201 1.29 5.63 -5.08
CA ILE A 201 0.06 5.59 -5.88
C ILE A 201 -0.50 7.00 -6.04
N ASN A 202 -0.64 7.72 -4.93
CA ASN A 202 -1.18 9.08 -4.87
C ASN A 202 -0.44 9.81 -3.75
N GLY A 203 0.54 10.66 -4.09
CA GLY A 203 1.25 11.50 -3.14
C GLY A 203 0.82 12.94 -3.33
N GLU A 204 0.23 13.54 -2.30
CA GLU A 204 -0.21 14.94 -2.29
C GLU A 204 0.57 15.70 -1.21
N TYR A 205 1.19 16.81 -1.60
CA TYR A 205 1.88 17.73 -0.69
C TYR A 205 1.02 18.97 -0.56
N ASN A 206 0.49 19.23 0.65
CA ASN A 206 -0.44 20.33 0.93
C ASN A 206 0.22 21.41 1.81
#